data_AF-A0A183U2H0-F1
#
_entry.id   AF-A0A183U2H0-F1
#
_cell.length_a   1.000
_cell.length_b   1.000
_cell.length_c   1.000
_cell.angle_alpha   90.00
_cell.angle_beta   90.00
_cell.angle_gamma   90.00
#
_symmetry.space_group_name_H-M   'P 1'
#
loop_
_entity.id
_entity.type
_entity.pdbx_description
1 polymer ?
#
loop_
_entity_poly.entity_id
_entity_poly.type
_entity_poly.pdbx_seq_one_letter_code
_entity_poly.pdbx_strand_id
1 'polypeptide(L)'
;MGNGGETVSAYVANVAAVGNDAKKLQWIVLNHVDGVQMREMFWDLSGDVDVDEITCSEAINVLRSMNEDEKSHCCKAALNVLLNKEDHRYVHLERVLSSIFIAACNEGVLPLSDCCELLILCTDFTLSTPIDARKFEYMQRNLHLIDYKGLRNILKLLVVERMQEVPSMITHHHRQMLLPVENVVVFGCSTSSHIQLLHLILAETYGGSFRMLLTLIDRQLNLLPCLFTITELHRVSSNSRAFLLPRVAKKFNEMFISFRPLTEMVTVIGRPWLYPIAAHISFPVSTSSWRLEVATTRLHQRAHLPYKSELFAPQSSLLYTLLRQPRGKDTLSVGYRF
;
A
#
# COMPACT_ATOMS: atom_id res chain seq x y z
N MET A 1 11.02 -14.69 27.00
CA MET A 1 11.84 -13.47 27.19
C MET A 1 13.09 -13.62 26.34
N GLY A 2 13.44 -12.60 25.55
CA GLY A 2 14.70 -12.53 24.81
C GLY A 2 14.60 -12.80 23.31
N ASN A 3 14.48 -11.72 22.52
CA ASN A 3 15.17 -11.42 21.24
C ASN A 3 14.43 -10.34 20.42
N GLY A 4 14.16 -9.18 21.04
CA GLY A 4 13.61 -8.00 20.36
C GLY A 4 14.52 -6.77 20.41
N GLY A 5 15.73 -6.89 20.96
CA GLY A 5 16.59 -5.74 21.29
C GLY A 5 17.57 -5.32 20.19
N GLU A 6 18.00 -6.24 19.32
CA GLU A 6 19.16 -5.98 18.46
C GLU A 6 18.80 -5.24 17.15
N THR A 7 17.59 -5.43 16.61
CA THR A 7 17.16 -4.78 15.37
C THR A 7 16.73 -3.32 15.58
N VAL A 8 16.23 -2.97 16.77
CA VAL A 8 15.84 -1.59 17.12
C VAL A 8 17.07 -0.73 17.38
N SER A 9 18.12 -1.32 17.98
CA SER A 9 19.36 -0.62 18.31
C SER A 9 20.14 -0.16 17.06
N ALA A 10 20.19 -0.99 16.01
CA ALA A 10 20.82 -0.63 14.74
C ALA A 10 20.04 0.47 13.97
N TYR A 11 18.71 0.50 14.10
CA TYR A 11 17.87 1.53 13.48
C TYR A 11 18.05 2.89 14.17
N VAL A 12 18.13 2.92 15.50
CA VAL A 12 18.34 4.14 16.29
C VAL A 12 19.77 4.69 16.14
N ALA A 13 20.78 3.83 15.97
CA ALA A 13 22.15 4.26 15.73
C ALA A 13 22.34 4.95 14.36
N ASN A 14 21.62 4.51 13.32
CA ASN A 14 21.71 5.11 11.99
C ASN A 14 20.94 6.44 11.85
N VAL A 15 19.94 6.70 12.69
CA VAL A 15 19.21 7.99 12.77
C VAL A 15 20.13 9.13 13.24
N ALA A 16 21.17 8.82 14.01
CA ALA A 16 22.08 9.82 14.56
C ALA A 16 23.05 10.43 13.52
N ALA A 17 23.40 9.68 12.46
CA ALA A 17 24.33 10.15 11.43
C ALA A 17 23.69 11.13 10.42
N VAL A 18 22.39 10.96 10.14
CA VAL A 18 21.62 11.77 9.16
C VAL A 18 20.94 12.98 9.83
N GLY A 19 20.99 13.06 11.16
CA GLY A 19 20.19 14.02 11.93
C GLY A 19 20.47 15.50 11.63
N ASN A 20 21.66 15.86 11.16
CA ASN A 20 21.99 17.26 10.84
C ASN A 20 21.44 17.68 9.47
N ASP A 21 21.63 16.85 8.45
CA ASP A 21 21.19 17.20 7.10
C ASP A 21 19.69 17.02 6.89
N ALA A 22 19.06 16.07 7.58
CA ALA A 22 17.60 16.00 7.65
C ALA A 22 17.02 17.28 8.27
N LYS A 23 17.61 17.80 9.35
CA LYS A 23 17.21 19.09 9.93
C LYS A 23 17.43 20.25 8.97
N LYS A 24 18.51 20.22 8.19
CA LYS A 24 18.77 21.22 7.15
C LYS A 24 17.69 21.22 6.07
N LEU A 25 17.28 20.03 5.59
CA LEU A 25 16.19 19.89 4.63
C LEU A 25 14.85 20.37 5.21
N GLN A 26 14.55 20.01 6.46
CA GLN A 26 13.36 20.51 7.17
C GLN A 26 13.37 22.04 7.30
N TRP A 27 14.54 22.62 7.61
CA TRP A 27 14.70 24.06 7.75
C TRP A 27 14.51 24.81 6.42
N ILE A 28 15.02 24.27 5.30
CA ILE A 28 14.78 24.81 3.96
C ILE A 28 13.27 24.88 3.68
N VAL A 29 12.54 23.80 3.97
CA VAL A 29 11.09 23.73 3.76
C VAL A 29 10.34 24.72 4.64
N LEU A 30 10.67 24.77 5.95
CA LEU A 30 10.01 25.68 6.89
C LEU A 30 10.25 27.16 6.54
N ASN A 31 11.49 27.53 6.24
CA ASN A 31 11.81 28.89 5.84
C ASN A 31 11.10 29.34 4.56
N HIS A 32 10.99 28.44 3.59
CA HIS A 32 10.29 28.74 2.35
C HIS A 32 8.82 29.03 2.64
N VAL A 33 8.15 28.18 3.42
CA VAL A 33 6.74 28.38 3.77
C VAL A 33 6.53 29.63 4.61
N ASP A 34 7.36 29.89 5.62
CA ASP A 34 7.28 31.10 6.44
C ASP A 34 7.55 32.37 5.60
N GLY A 35 8.48 32.31 4.65
CA GLY A 35 8.78 33.39 3.72
C GLY A 35 7.68 33.66 2.69
N VAL A 36 7.02 32.62 2.19
CA VAL A 36 5.85 32.76 1.29
C VAL A 36 4.67 33.34 2.06
N GLN A 37 4.41 32.88 3.28
CA GLN A 37 3.32 33.41 4.11
C GLN A 37 3.54 34.89 4.45
N MET A 38 4.77 35.28 4.75
CA MET A 38 5.14 36.70 4.92
C MET A 38 4.94 37.50 3.63
N ARG A 39 5.27 36.96 2.44
CA ARG A 39 5.04 37.66 1.17
C ARG A 39 3.55 37.82 0.84
N GLU A 40 2.76 36.76 1.02
CA GLU A 40 1.30 36.80 0.81
C GLU A 40 0.60 37.79 1.76
N MET A 41 1.14 38.00 2.97
CA MET A 41 0.63 38.99 3.91
C MET A 41 1.04 40.44 3.60
N PHE A 42 2.13 40.68 2.87
CA PHE A 42 2.76 42.01 2.82
C PHE A 42 3.04 42.62 1.44
N TRP A 43 2.96 41.93 0.29
CA TRP A 43 3.22 42.59 -1.02
C TRP A 43 2.59 42.00 -2.30
N ASP A 44 2.00 42.92 -3.08
CA ASP A 44 1.55 42.85 -4.49
C ASP A 44 2.67 43.23 -5.51
N LEU A 45 3.95 43.02 -5.18
CA LEU A 45 5.09 43.44 -6.01
C LEU A 45 5.94 42.27 -6.54
N SER A 46 5.71 41.99 -7.83
CA SER A 46 6.69 41.83 -8.91
C SER A 46 8.03 41.14 -8.62
N GLY A 47 8.18 39.96 -9.22
CA GLY A 47 9.45 39.30 -9.50
C GLY A 47 9.19 37.86 -9.86
N ASP A 48 9.16 37.56 -11.15
CA ASP A 48 8.88 36.25 -11.78
C ASP A 48 10.02 35.25 -11.55
N VAL A 49 10.47 35.13 -10.29
CA VAL A 49 11.45 34.14 -9.84
C VAL A 49 10.64 33.06 -9.18
N ASP A 50 10.63 31.87 -9.77
CA ASP A 50 9.95 30.71 -9.21
C ASP A 50 10.67 30.30 -7.92
N VAL A 51 10.24 30.88 -6.78
CA VAL A 51 10.84 30.62 -5.47
C VAL A 51 10.73 29.13 -5.12
N ASP A 52 9.73 28.43 -5.68
CA ASP A 52 9.61 26.98 -5.54
C ASP A 52 10.79 26.25 -6.26
N GLU A 53 11.27 26.77 -7.40
CA GLU A 53 12.41 26.21 -8.16
C GLU A 53 13.76 26.41 -7.44
N ILE A 54 13.97 27.58 -6.80
CA ILE A 54 15.18 27.84 -6.00
C ILE A 54 15.22 26.90 -4.79
N THR A 55 14.10 26.79 -4.07
CA THR A 55 13.98 25.90 -2.90
C THR A 55 14.19 24.43 -3.30
N CYS A 56 13.67 24.01 -4.46
CA CYS A 56 13.95 22.69 -5.01
C CYS A 56 15.45 22.49 -5.30
N SER A 57 16.09 23.46 -5.94
CA SER A 57 17.52 23.39 -6.27
C SER A 57 18.41 23.30 -5.02
N GLU A 58 18.11 24.07 -3.97
CA GLU A 58 18.82 24.01 -2.70
C GLU A 58 18.65 22.65 -2.01
N ALA A 59 17.42 22.13 -1.97
CA ALA A 59 17.12 20.83 -1.40
C ALA A 59 17.83 19.69 -2.17
N ILE A 60 17.85 19.77 -3.50
CA ILE A 60 18.53 18.80 -4.35
C ILE A 60 20.04 18.83 -4.12
N ASN A 61 20.65 20.00 -3.97
CA ASN A 61 22.07 20.12 -3.66
C ASN A 61 22.44 19.44 -2.34
N VAL A 62 21.57 19.55 -1.32
CA VAL A 62 21.74 18.82 -0.06
C VAL A 62 21.68 17.31 -0.30
N LEU A 63 20.69 16.82 -1.06
CA LEU A 63 20.56 15.39 -1.36
C LEU A 63 21.71 14.83 -2.20
N ARG A 64 22.27 15.60 -3.14
CA ARG A 64 23.42 15.20 -3.97
C ARG A 64 24.68 14.92 -3.17
N SER A 65 24.83 15.56 -2.01
CA SER A 65 26.00 15.36 -1.14
C SER A 65 25.98 14.05 -0.33
N MET A 66 24.87 13.30 -0.38
CA MET A 66 24.62 12.11 0.45
C MET A 66 24.73 10.80 -0.34
N ASN A 67 24.93 9.71 0.40
CA ASN A 67 24.82 8.34 -0.13
C ASN A 67 23.35 7.93 -0.36
N GLU A 68 23.09 6.90 -1.17
CA GLU A 68 21.70 6.45 -1.50
C GLU A 68 20.87 6.08 -0.25
N ASP A 69 21.43 5.34 0.69
CA ASP A 69 20.73 4.95 1.93
C ASP A 69 20.44 6.17 2.83
N GLU A 70 21.37 7.12 2.86
CA GLU A 70 21.24 8.38 3.63
C GLU A 70 20.18 9.28 3.01
N LYS A 71 20.09 9.37 1.67
CA LYS A 71 19.05 10.13 0.96
C LYS A 71 17.66 9.63 1.33
N SER A 72 17.44 8.31 1.29
CA SER A 72 16.15 7.70 1.61
C SER A 72 15.77 7.98 3.08
N HIS A 73 16.72 7.85 4.00
CA HIS A 73 16.49 8.15 5.41
C HIS A 73 16.23 9.64 5.67
N CYS A 74 16.99 10.52 5.03
CA CYS A 74 16.84 11.98 5.12
C CYS A 74 15.46 12.42 4.63
N CYS A 75 15.01 11.93 3.46
CA CYS A 75 13.70 12.24 2.92
C CYS A 75 12.57 11.75 3.84
N LYS A 76 12.68 10.55 4.40
CA LYS A 76 11.72 10.03 5.38
C LYS A 76 11.70 10.85 6.67
N ALA A 77 12.86 11.30 7.13
CA ALA A 77 12.96 12.19 8.29
C ALA A 77 12.38 13.59 8.00
N ALA A 78 12.47 14.10 6.78
CA ALA A 78 11.89 15.39 6.39
C ALA A 78 10.35 15.40 6.53
N LEU A 79 9.70 14.25 6.36
CA LEU A 79 8.25 14.09 6.56
C LEU A 79 7.81 14.40 7.99
N ASN A 80 8.72 14.41 8.98
CA ASN A 80 8.38 14.77 10.36
C ASN A 80 7.83 16.20 10.48
N VAL A 81 8.11 17.07 9.51
CA VAL A 81 7.51 18.43 9.45
C VAL A 81 5.99 18.37 9.27
N LEU A 82 5.47 17.29 8.69
CA LEU A 82 4.05 17.04 8.47
C LEU A 82 3.36 16.30 9.63
N LEU A 83 4.02 16.14 10.79
CA LEU A 83 3.39 15.44 11.94
C LEU A 83 2.18 16.21 12.50
N ASN A 84 2.22 17.54 12.47
CA ASN A 84 1.12 18.37 12.98
C ASN A 84 0.10 18.65 11.87
N LYS A 85 -0.92 17.79 11.76
CA LYS A 85 -1.97 17.88 10.74
C LYS A 85 -2.94 19.05 10.93
N GLU A 86 -2.95 19.67 12.11
CA GLU A 86 -3.84 20.80 12.43
C GLU A 86 -3.19 22.17 12.10
N ASP A 87 -1.92 22.19 11.71
CA ASP A 87 -1.25 23.43 11.31
C ASP A 87 -1.86 23.97 10.00
N HIS A 88 -2.24 25.25 9.98
CA HIS A 88 -2.73 25.93 8.78
C HIS A 88 -1.74 25.88 7.61
N ARG A 89 -0.44 25.72 7.90
CA ARG A 89 0.63 25.61 6.90
C ARG A 89 0.77 24.23 6.30
N TYR A 90 0.04 23.23 6.81
CA TYR A 90 0.17 21.83 6.42
C TYR A 90 0.12 21.62 4.89
N VAL A 91 -0.88 22.20 4.23
CA VAL A 91 -1.06 22.07 2.77
C VAL A 91 0.13 22.63 2.00
N HIS A 92 0.69 23.76 2.46
CA HIS A 92 1.86 24.36 1.81
C HIS A 92 3.14 23.54 2.05
N LEU A 93 3.34 23.05 3.27
CA LEU A 93 4.47 22.17 3.61
C LEU A 93 4.42 20.88 2.77
N GLU A 94 3.24 20.28 2.64
CA GLU A 94 3.01 19.08 1.83
C GLU A 94 3.30 19.34 0.35
N ARG A 95 2.84 20.48 -0.18
CA ARG A 95 3.06 20.89 -1.58
C ARG A 95 4.54 21.06 -1.90
N VAL A 96 5.28 21.76 -1.03
CA VAL A 96 6.72 22.04 -1.21
C VAL A 96 7.52 20.75 -1.14
N LEU A 97 7.27 19.90 -0.15
CA LEU A 97 7.91 18.58 -0.05
C LEU A 97 7.65 17.72 -1.28
N SER A 98 6.40 17.68 -1.76
CA SER A 98 6.05 16.92 -2.96
C SER A 98 6.78 17.44 -4.20
N SER A 99 6.92 18.76 -4.32
CA SER A 99 7.66 19.41 -5.42
C SER A 99 9.14 19.07 -5.38
N ILE A 100 9.76 19.13 -4.20
CA ILE A 100 11.17 18.73 -3.98
C ILE A 100 11.39 17.27 -4.39
N PHE A 101 10.51 16.35 -3.97
CA PHE A 101 10.66 14.93 -4.30
C PHE A 101 10.48 14.64 -5.80
N ILE A 102 9.58 15.34 -6.48
CA ILE A 102 9.40 15.22 -7.93
C ILE A 102 10.62 15.78 -8.66
N ALA A 103 11.10 16.96 -8.27
CA ALA A 103 12.29 17.58 -8.88
C ALA A 103 13.55 16.73 -8.67
N ALA A 104 13.77 16.21 -7.46
CA ALA A 104 14.88 15.31 -7.16
C ALA A 104 14.83 14.00 -7.97
N CYS A 105 13.63 13.49 -8.26
CA CYS A 105 13.45 12.33 -9.14
C CYS A 105 13.76 12.67 -10.60
N ASN A 106 13.30 13.82 -11.10
CA ASN A 106 13.54 14.27 -12.48
C ASN A 106 15.04 14.51 -12.75
N GLU A 107 15.78 14.99 -11.75
CA GLU A 107 17.24 15.15 -11.84
C GLU A 107 18.04 13.85 -11.63
N GLY A 108 17.37 12.73 -11.36
CA GLY A 108 18.01 11.43 -11.14
C GLY A 108 18.75 11.31 -9.81
N VAL A 109 18.45 12.17 -8.84
CA VAL A 109 19.05 12.13 -7.49
C VAL A 109 18.39 11.09 -6.60
N LEU A 110 17.07 10.87 -6.79
CA LEU A 110 16.27 9.84 -6.13
C LEU A 110 15.74 8.83 -7.16
N PRO A 111 15.75 7.53 -6.83
CA PRO A 111 15.10 6.54 -7.67
C PRO A 111 13.57 6.73 -7.66
N LEU A 112 12.94 6.46 -8.80
CA LEU A 112 11.50 6.67 -8.99
C LEU A 112 10.64 5.86 -8.00
N SER A 113 11.06 4.64 -7.65
CA SER A 113 10.37 3.82 -6.64
C SER A 113 10.28 4.52 -5.30
N ASP A 114 11.39 5.09 -4.83
CA ASP A 114 11.46 5.76 -3.53
C ASP A 114 10.72 7.10 -3.58
N CYS A 115 10.80 7.83 -4.69
CA CYS A 115 9.99 9.03 -4.90
C CYS A 115 8.49 8.74 -4.77
N CYS A 116 8.00 7.67 -5.42
CA CYS A 116 6.60 7.25 -5.31
C CYS A 116 6.23 6.87 -3.87
N GLU A 117 7.12 6.15 -3.16
CA GLU A 117 6.91 5.82 -1.74
C GLU A 117 6.79 7.09 -0.89
N LEU A 118 7.69 8.05 -1.07
CA LEU A 118 7.70 9.33 -0.35
C LEU A 118 6.45 10.17 -0.64
N LEU A 119 6.01 10.25 -1.91
CA LEU A 119 4.80 10.98 -2.28
C LEU A 119 3.54 10.40 -1.62
N ILE A 120 3.45 9.07 -1.51
CA ILE A 120 2.37 8.41 -0.75
C ILE A 120 2.48 8.75 0.74
N LEU A 121 3.67 8.70 1.32
CA LEU A 121 3.89 9.00 2.73
C LEU A 121 3.62 10.47 3.09
N CYS A 122 3.80 11.40 2.14
CA CYS A 122 3.45 12.82 2.31
C CYS A 122 1.95 13.08 2.39
N THR A 123 1.13 12.18 1.84
CA THR A 123 -0.28 12.45 1.61
C THR A 123 -1.11 12.13 2.86
N ASP A 124 -1.95 13.06 3.28
CA ASP A 124 -2.89 12.80 4.38
C ASP A 124 -4.09 11.97 3.92
N PHE A 125 -4.12 10.70 4.34
CA PHE A 125 -5.27 9.82 4.09
C PHE A 125 -6.38 9.98 5.14
N THR A 126 -6.23 10.83 6.17
CA THR A 126 -7.34 11.11 7.12
C THR A 126 -8.43 12.00 6.52
N LEU A 127 -8.18 12.58 5.35
CA LEU A 127 -9.09 13.46 4.61
C LEU A 127 -9.43 14.75 5.36
N SER A 128 -8.53 15.23 6.20
CA SER A 128 -8.66 16.54 6.84
C SER A 128 -8.39 17.66 5.83
N THR A 129 -7.47 17.42 4.90
CA THR A 129 -7.10 18.30 3.79
C THR A 129 -7.31 17.61 2.43
N PRO A 130 -7.57 18.37 1.35
CA PRO A 130 -7.74 17.79 0.02
C PRO A 130 -6.43 17.16 -0.49
N ILE A 131 -6.54 15.97 -1.06
CA ILE A 131 -5.39 15.26 -1.63
C ILE A 131 -4.94 15.98 -2.90
N ASP A 132 -3.64 16.29 -2.99
CA ASP A 132 -3.05 16.87 -4.20
C ASP A 132 -3.01 15.84 -5.33
N ALA A 133 -3.77 16.11 -6.39
CA ALA A 133 -3.88 15.25 -7.55
C ALA A 133 -2.58 15.12 -8.35
N ARG A 134 -1.71 16.14 -8.30
CA ARG A 134 -0.47 16.20 -9.10
C ARG A 134 0.47 15.05 -8.76
N LYS A 135 0.49 14.62 -7.49
CA LYS A 135 1.33 13.50 -7.03
C LYS A 135 0.93 12.20 -7.72
N PHE A 136 -0.36 11.87 -7.67
CA PHE A 136 -0.89 10.63 -8.22
C PHE A 136 -0.86 10.62 -9.75
N GLU A 137 -1.02 11.78 -10.38
CA GLU A 137 -0.81 11.96 -11.83
C GLU A 137 0.65 11.69 -12.23
N TYR A 138 1.62 12.28 -11.53
CA TYR A 138 3.03 12.05 -11.76
C TYR A 138 3.39 10.57 -11.58
N MET A 139 2.92 9.96 -10.50
CA MET A 139 3.14 8.54 -10.24
C MET A 139 2.55 7.68 -11.35
N GLN A 140 1.29 7.90 -11.76
CA GLN A 140 0.64 7.11 -12.80
C GLN A 140 1.38 7.17 -14.14
N ARG A 141 1.87 8.35 -14.54
CA ARG A 141 2.66 8.51 -15.76
C ARG A 141 3.92 7.65 -15.74
N ASN A 142 4.54 7.52 -14.57
CA ASN A 142 5.82 6.85 -14.41
C ASN A 142 5.72 5.39 -13.91
N LEU A 143 4.52 4.88 -13.59
CA LEU A 143 4.33 3.52 -13.06
C LEU A 143 4.97 2.41 -13.91
N HIS A 144 4.95 2.55 -15.23
CA HIS A 144 5.49 1.57 -16.17
C HIS A 144 7.02 1.46 -16.14
N LEU A 145 7.72 2.44 -15.56
CA LEU A 145 9.18 2.46 -15.43
C LEU A 145 9.66 1.79 -14.13
N ILE A 146 8.74 1.47 -13.22
CA ILE A 146 9.06 0.86 -11.94
C ILE A 146 9.05 -0.66 -12.09
N ASP A 147 9.98 -1.33 -11.43
CA ASP A 147 10.03 -2.78 -11.41
C ASP A 147 8.84 -3.39 -10.65
N TYR A 148 8.54 -4.66 -10.92
CA TYR A 148 7.42 -5.34 -10.27
C TYR A 148 7.56 -5.40 -8.74
N LYS A 149 8.79 -5.38 -8.21
CA LYS A 149 9.03 -5.40 -6.76
C LYS A 149 8.74 -4.04 -6.12
N GLY A 150 9.15 -2.94 -6.74
CA GLY A 150 8.79 -1.57 -6.35
C GLY A 150 7.27 -1.36 -6.42
N LEU A 151 6.63 -1.80 -7.51
CA LEU A 151 5.16 -1.73 -7.66
C LEU A 151 4.42 -2.52 -6.58
N ARG A 152 4.93 -3.69 -6.19
CA ARG A 152 4.40 -4.46 -5.05
C ARG A 152 4.50 -3.68 -3.74
N ASN A 153 5.63 -3.03 -3.49
CA ASN A 153 5.83 -2.22 -2.28
C ASN A 153 4.88 -1.02 -2.26
N ILE A 154 4.70 -0.33 -3.39
CA ILE A 154 3.73 0.76 -3.56
C ILE A 154 2.30 0.26 -3.29
N LEU A 155 1.90 -0.89 -3.85
CA LEU A 155 0.60 -1.48 -3.61
C LEU A 155 0.38 -1.80 -2.13
N LYS A 156 1.37 -2.40 -1.46
CA LYS A 156 1.33 -2.69 -0.04
C LYS A 156 1.18 -1.40 0.78
N LEU A 157 2.04 -0.42 0.54
CA LEU A 157 2.01 0.86 1.26
C LEU A 157 0.66 1.56 1.09
N LEU A 158 0.17 1.66 -0.14
CA LEU A 158 -1.07 2.37 -0.44
C LEU A 158 -2.29 1.61 0.13
N VAL A 159 -2.49 0.35 -0.24
CA VAL A 159 -3.73 -0.39 0.07
C VAL A 159 -3.72 -1.00 1.46
N VAL A 160 -2.60 -1.57 1.89
CA VAL A 160 -2.53 -2.30 3.17
C VAL A 160 -2.29 -1.35 4.34
N GLU A 161 -1.49 -0.30 4.15
CA GLU A 161 -1.08 0.60 5.24
C GLU A 161 -1.89 1.91 5.22
N ARG A 162 -1.74 2.73 4.17
CA ARG A 162 -2.27 4.10 4.14
C ARG A 162 -3.79 4.20 4.00
N MET A 163 -4.41 3.36 3.17
CA MET A 163 -5.87 3.34 3.04
C MET A 163 -6.55 3.00 4.37
N GLN A 164 -5.86 2.33 5.32
CA GLN A 164 -6.41 2.07 6.65
C GLN A 164 -6.58 3.32 7.51
N GLU A 165 -6.11 4.49 7.06
CA GLU A 165 -6.24 5.79 7.75
C GLU A 165 -7.51 6.55 7.32
N VAL A 166 -8.12 6.19 6.18
CA VAL A 166 -9.33 6.82 5.62
C VAL A 166 -10.57 6.60 6.51
N PRO A 167 -11.32 7.61 6.94
CA PRO A 167 -12.47 7.43 7.83
C PRO A 167 -13.45 6.33 7.37
N SER A 168 -13.97 5.52 8.31
CA SER A 168 -14.90 4.42 7.99
C SER A 168 -16.23 4.91 7.43
N MET A 169 -16.64 6.13 7.78
CA MET A 169 -17.80 6.83 7.24
C MET A 169 -17.34 7.97 6.33
N ILE A 170 -17.49 7.78 5.03
CA ILE A 170 -17.05 8.75 4.01
C ILE A 170 -18.27 9.53 3.51
N THR A 171 -18.23 10.85 3.61
CA THR A 171 -19.24 11.76 3.05
C THR A 171 -19.06 11.90 1.54
N HIS A 172 -20.03 12.51 0.85
CA HIS A 172 -19.88 12.80 -0.58
C HIS A 172 -18.64 13.67 -0.88
N HIS A 173 -18.35 14.65 -0.02
CA HIS A 173 -17.18 15.51 -0.15
C HIS A 173 -15.86 14.72 0.03
N HIS A 174 -15.77 13.87 1.05
CA HIS A 174 -14.61 13.01 1.25
C HIS A 174 -14.38 12.05 0.07
N ARG A 175 -15.44 11.56 -0.59
CA ARG A 175 -15.31 10.80 -1.85
C ARG A 175 -14.69 11.64 -2.97
N GLN A 176 -15.07 12.91 -3.08
CA GLN A 176 -14.48 13.82 -4.06
C GLN A 176 -13.00 14.13 -3.78
N MET A 177 -12.55 14.03 -2.54
CA MET A 177 -11.13 14.19 -2.19
C MET A 177 -10.30 12.94 -2.54
N LEU A 178 -10.90 11.75 -2.52
CA LEU A 178 -10.23 10.49 -2.87
C LEU A 178 -10.14 10.22 -4.38
N LEU A 179 -10.63 11.14 -5.21
CA LEU A 179 -10.66 10.96 -6.66
C LEU A 179 -9.29 10.82 -7.29
N PRO A 180 -8.24 11.53 -6.89
CA PRO A 180 -6.92 11.26 -7.45
C PRO A 180 -6.43 9.82 -7.22
N VAL A 181 -6.96 9.14 -6.19
CA VAL A 181 -6.59 7.77 -5.79
C VAL A 181 -7.50 6.71 -6.45
N GLU A 182 -8.82 6.92 -6.48
CA GLU A 182 -9.83 5.99 -7.06
C GLU A 182 -10.21 6.32 -8.52
N ASN A 183 -10.36 7.62 -8.76
CA ASN A 183 -10.84 8.31 -9.95
C ASN A 183 -12.35 8.48 -10.15
N VAL A 184 -12.77 9.75 -10.27
CA VAL A 184 -14.11 10.16 -10.71
C VAL A 184 -14.08 10.49 -12.18
N VAL A 185 -14.82 9.67 -12.91
CA VAL A 185 -16.01 10.18 -13.56
C VAL A 185 -17.15 9.35 -13.00
N VAL A 186 -17.90 9.94 -12.06
CA VAL A 186 -19.27 9.52 -11.75
C VAL A 186 -20.05 9.66 -13.04
N PHE A 187 -20.67 8.59 -13.52
CA PHE A 187 -22.02 8.78 -14.05
C PHE A 187 -22.89 7.63 -13.59
N GLY A 188 -24.00 8.05 -12.99
CA GLY A 188 -25.06 7.18 -12.53
C GLY A 188 -25.64 6.36 -13.66
N CYS A 189 -26.28 5.29 -13.23
CA CYS A 189 -27.26 4.52 -13.95
C CYS A 189 -28.08 5.41 -14.92
N SER A 190 -27.83 5.29 -16.23
CA SER A 190 -28.92 5.39 -17.20
C SER A 190 -28.54 4.67 -18.49
N THR A 191 -29.36 3.68 -18.80
CA THR A 191 -29.33 2.85 -19.99
C THR A 191 -29.66 3.68 -21.22
N SER A 192 -28.66 4.12 -22.00
CA SER A 192 -28.92 4.51 -23.40
C SER A 192 -27.65 4.48 -24.25
N SER A 193 -27.68 3.62 -25.28
CA SER A 193 -26.56 3.20 -26.13
C SER A 193 -26.00 4.29 -27.06
N HIS A 194 -26.64 5.46 -27.14
CA HIS A 194 -26.27 6.53 -28.08
C HIS A 194 -25.38 7.63 -27.51
N ILE A 195 -25.20 7.68 -26.18
CA ILE A 195 -24.37 8.71 -25.51
C ILE A 195 -22.90 8.25 -25.38
N GLN A 196 -22.62 6.97 -25.62
CA GLN A 196 -21.32 6.34 -25.42
C GLN A 196 -20.20 6.87 -26.34
N LEU A 197 -20.53 7.27 -27.58
CA LEU A 197 -19.54 7.74 -28.56
C LEU A 197 -19.17 9.22 -28.34
N LEU A 198 -20.14 10.07 -28.00
CA LEU A 198 -19.89 11.47 -27.64
C LEU A 198 -19.17 11.61 -26.29
N HIS A 199 -19.37 10.68 -25.35
CA HIS A 199 -18.65 10.67 -24.06
C HIS A 199 -17.22 10.14 -24.14
N LEU A 200 -16.89 9.26 -25.11
CA LEU A 200 -15.50 8.87 -25.36
C LEU A 200 -14.68 10.08 -25.84
N ILE A 201 -15.29 10.90 -26.71
CA ILE A 201 -14.70 12.12 -27.25
C ILE A 201 -14.63 13.21 -26.17
N LEU A 202 -15.64 13.36 -25.30
CA LEU A 202 -15.59 14.34 -24.21
C LEU A 202 -14.58 13.97 -23.10
N ALA A 203 -14.38 12.67 -22.84
CA ALA A 203 -13.34 12.18 -21.92
C ALA A 203 -11.91 12.37 -22.46
N GLU A 204 -11.74 12.47 -23.78
CA GLU A 204 -10.47 12.89 -24.40
C GLU A 204 -10.24 14.41 -24.30
N THR A 205 -11.30 15.23 -24.24
CA THR A 205 -11.20 16.70 -24.20
C THR A 205 -11.20 17.35 -22.81
N TYR A 206 -11.67 16.68 -21.75
CA TYR A 206 -11.64 17.20 -20.38
C TYR A 206 -10.91 16.23 -19.43
N GLY A 207 -9.62 16.48 -19.22
CA GLY A 207 -8.85 16.00 -18.07
C GLY A 207 -8.66 14.49 -17.97
N GLY A 208 -7.46 14.02 -18.32
CA GLY A 208 -7.06 12.62 -18.27
C GLY A 208 -7.55 11.91 -17.01
N SER A 209 -8.26 10.79 -17.20
CA SER A 209 -8.79 9.98 -16.11
C SER A 209 -7.62 9.24 -15.42
N PHE A 210 -7.07 9.83 -14.35
CA PHE A 210 -5.98 9.22 -13.54
C PHE A 210 -6.46 8.13 -12.55
N ARG A 211 -6.28 6.84 -12.90
CA ARG A 211 -6.75 5.66 -12.14
C ARG A 211 -5.61 4.86 -11.53
N MET A 212 -4.79 5.45 -10.68
CA MET A 212 -3.54 4.81 -10.21
C MET A 212 -3.76 3.39 -9.66
N LEU A 213 -4.67 3.20 -8.70
CA LEU A 213 -4.94 1.88 -8.12
C LEU A 213 -5.46 0.88 -9.16
N LEU A 214 -6.45 1.27 -9.96
CA LEU A 214 -7.02 0.37 -10.96
C LEU A 214 -5.97 -0.04 -12.01
N THR A 215 -5.04 0.85 -12.35
CA THR A 215 -3.91 0.59 -13.25
C THR A 215 -2.96 -0.43 -12.65
N LEU A 216 -2.59 -0.29 -11.37
CA LEU A 216 -1.73 -1.24 -10.65
C LEU A 216 -2.32 -2.65 -10.56
N ILE A 217 -3.64 -2.75 -10.39
CA ILE A 217 -4.37 -4.01 -10.22
C ILE A 217 -4.73 -4.61 -11.60
N ASP A 218 -4.54 -3.88 -12.70
CA ASP A 218 -4.96 -4.37 -14.00
C ASP A 218 -4.07 -5.49 -14.53
N ARG A 219 -4.70 -6.66 -14.74
CA ARG A 219 -4.04 -7.84 -15.30
C ARG A 219 -3.60 -7.63 -16.74
N GLN A 220 -4.33 -6.79 -17.50
CA GLN A 220 -4.02 -6.55 -18.91
C GLN A 220 -2.73 -5.75 -19.09
N LEU A 221 -2.43 -4.86 -18.14
CA LEU A 221 -1.22 -4.04 -18.17
C LEU A 221 0.02 -4.81 -17.70
N ASN A 222 -0.17 -5.94 -17.01
CA ASN A 222 0.88 -6.86 -16.57
C ASN A 222 2.05 -6.18 -15.83
N LEU A 223 1.77 -5.09 -15.11
CA LEU A 223 2.77 -4.33 -14.35
C LEU A 223 3.31 -5.13 -13.16
N LEU A 224 2.46 -5.97 -12.55
CA LEU A 224 2.77 -6.83 -11.42
C LEU A 224 2.23 -8.24 -11.70
N PRO A 225 3.01 -9.31 -11.42
CA PRO A 225 2.46 -10.66 -11.42
C PRO A 225 1.22 -10.75 -10.52
N CYS A 226 0.10 -11.20 -11.07
CA CYS A 226 -1.18 -11.16 -10.37
C CYS A 226 -1.16 -11.95 -9.05
N LEU A 227 -0.26 -12.93 -8.91
CA LEU A 227 -0.05 -13.68 -7.68
C LEU A 227 0.46 -12.79 -6.53
N PHE A 228 1.34 -11.82 -6.83
CA PHE A 228 1.78 -10.86 -5.82
C PHE A 228 0.66 -9.89 -5.46
N THR A 229 -0.12 -9.44 -6.45
CA THR A 229 -1.29 -8.59 -6.20
C THR A 229 -2.24 -9.27 -5.23
N ILE A 230 -2.68 -10.51 -5.51
CA ILE A 230 -3.62 -11.21 -4.63
C ILE A 230 -3.03 -11.50 -3.25
N THR A 231 -1.71 -11.77 -3.14
CA THR A 231 -1.09 -11.99 -1.83
C THR A 231 -1.12 -10.74 -0.95
N GLU A 232 -0.88 -9.56 -1.51
CA GLU A 232 -1.01 -8.31 -0.75
C GLU A 232 -2.49 -8.00 -0.46
N LEU A 233 -3.39 -8.19 -1.43
CA LEU A 233 -4.83 -8.00 -1.22
C LEU A 233 -5.47 -8.97 -0.23
N HIS A 234 -4.92 -10.16 -0.04
CA HIS A 234 -5.41 -11.08 0.98
C HIS A 234 -4.89 -10.71 2.39
N ARG A 235 -3.78 -9.95 2.50
CA ARG A 235 -3.35 -9.36 3.78
C ARG A 235 -4.25 -8.23 4.20
N VAL A 236 -4.87 -7.56 3.22
CA VAL A 236 -5.92 -6.59 3.45
C VAL A 236 -7.10 -7.32 4.10
N SER A 237 -7.41 -6.99 5.35
CA SER A 237 -8.57 -7.57 6.03
C SER A 237 -9.86 -7.19 5.30
N SER A 238 -10.92 -7.97 5.50
CA SER A 238 -12.28 -7.63 5.02
C SER A 238 -12.77 -6.25 5.48
N ASN A 239 -12.08 -5.64 6.45
CA ASN A 239 -12.40 -4.34 7.03
C ASN A 239 -11.59 -3.18 6.42
N SER A 240 -10.81 -3.43 5.35
CA SER A 240 -10.07 -2.35 4.72
C SER A 240 -10.98 -1.32 4.09
N ARG A 241 -10.63 -0.05 4.34
CA ARG A 241 -11.29 1.11 3.76
C ARG A 241 -11.08 1.21 2.25
N ALA A 242 -10.15 0.44 1.65
CA ALA A 242 -10.03 0.32 0.20
C ALA A 242 -11.29 -0.27 -0.46
N PHE A 243 -12.08 -1.07 0.27
CA PHE A 243 -13.37 -1.58 -0.22
C PHE A 243 -14.50 -0.53 -0.20
N LEU A 244 -14.29 0.64 0.43
CA LEU A 244 -15.26 1.73 0.39
C LEU A 244 -15.34 2.39 -0.99
N LEU A 245 -14.30 2.19 -1.80
CA LEU A 245 -14.18 2.65 -3.18
C LEU A 245 -14.84 1.61 -4.11
N PRO A 246 -16.06 1.85 -4.64
CA PRO A 246 -16.85 0.80 -5.30
C PRO A 246 -16.14 0.19 -6.53
N ARG A 247 -15.35 0.98 -7.26
CA ARG A 247 -14.65 0.48 -8.46
C ARG A 247 -13.46 -0.39 -8.09
N VAL A 248 -12.71 0.01 -7.07
CA VAL A 248 -11.60 -0.78 -6.52
C VAL A 248 -12.13 -2.08 -5.92
N ALA A 249 -13.21 -2.01 -5.14
CA ALA A 249 -13.87 -3.18 -4.58
C ALA A 249 -14.34 -4.16 -5.67
N LYS A 250 -14.94 -3.66 -6.75
CA LYS A 250 -15.34 -4.49 -7.90
C LYS A 250 -14.13 -5.19 -8.53
N LYS A 251 -13.05 -4.45 -8.83
CA LYS A 251 -11.83 -5.02 -9.44
C LYS A 251 -11.14 -6.02 -8.51
N PHE A 252 -11.13 -5.76 -7.20
CA PHE A 252 -10.64 -6.72 -6.20
C PHE A 252 -11.47 -8.00 -6.21
N ASN A 253 -12.79 -7.90 -6.21
CA ASN A 253 -13.66 -9.09 -6.23
C ASN A 253 -13.49 -9.89 -7.53
N GLU A 254 -13.41 -9.23 -8.69
CA GLU A 254 -13.09 -9.87 -9.97
C GLU A 254 -11.74 -10.59 -9.92
N MET A 255 -10.73 -9.96 -9.30
CA MET A 255 -9.43 -10.59 -9.09
C MET A 255 -9.57 -11.84 -8.19
N PHE A 256 -10.21 -11.76 -7.03
CA PHE A 256 -10.41 -12.92 -6.16
C PHE A 256 -11.15 -14.06 -6.86
N ILE A 257 -12.20 -13.75 -7.63
CA ILE A 257 -12.96 -14.75 -8.40
C ILE A 257 -12.04 -15.43 -9.43
N SER A 258 -11.19 -14.66 -10.12
CA SER A 258 -10.28 -15.21 -11.13
C SER A 258 -9.23 -16.20 -10.59
N PHE A 259 -8.94 -16.15 -9.28
CA PHE A 259 -8.02 -17.09 -8.61
C PHE A 259 -8.71 -18.31 -8.02
N ARG A 260 -10.05 -18.38 -8.00
CA ARG A 260 -10.78 -19.56 -7.48
C ARG A 260 -10.38 -20.88 -8.17
N PRO A 261 -10.24 -20.95 -9.51
CA PRO A 261 -9.81 -22.18 -10.16
C PRO A 261 -8.40 -22.62 -9.71
N LEU A 262 -7.48 -21.67 -9.51
CA LEU A 262 -6.14 -21.97 -9.01
C LEU A 262 -6.20 -22.52 -7.59
N THR A 263 -7.03 -21.92 -6.72
CA THR A 263 -7.29 -22.45 -5.39
C THR A 263 -7.78 -23.89 -5.45
N GLU A 264 -8.76 -24.18 -6.32
CA GLU A 264 -9.33 -25.52 -6.46
C GLU A 264 -8.28 -26.55 -6.91
N MET A 265 -7.36 -26.18 -7.80
CA MET A 265 -6.26 -27.04 -8.25
C MET A 265 -5.28 -27.40 -7.12
N VAL A 266 -5.05 -26.50 -6.17
CA VAL A 266 -4.09 -26.73 -5.06
C VAL A 266 -4.77 -27.28 -3.81
N THR A 267 -6.11 -27.30 -3.75
CA THR A 267 -6.86 -27.89 -2.64
C THR A 267 -7.26 -29.33 -2.91
N VAL A 268 -7.04 -30.20 -1.93
CA VAL A 268 -7.62 -31.54 -1.95
C VAL A 268 -9.13 -31.44 -1.75
N ILE A 269 -9.90 -31.97 -2.71
CA ILE A 269 -11.36 -32.01 -2.64
C ILE A 269 -11.79 -32.79 -1.39
N GLY A 270 -12.69 -32.21 -0.61
CA GLY A 270 -13.21 -32.82 0.62
C GLY A 270 -12.20 -32.94 1.76
N ARG A 271 -11.12 -32.13 1.75
CA ARG A 271 -10.05 -32.20 2.76
C ARG A 271 -10.53 -32.27 4.22
N PRO A 272 -11.53 -31.48 4.68
CA PRO A 272 -12.04 -31.56 6.05
C PRO A 272 -12.70 -32.90 6.43
N TRP A 273 -13.09 -33.71 5.44
CA TRP A 273 -13.75 -35.01 5.62
C TRP A 273 -12.81 -36.20 5.37
N LEU A 274 -11.54 -35.94 5.10
CA LEU A 274 -10.53 -36.99 5.02
C LEU A 274 -9.97 -37.25 6.42
N TYR A 275 -10.00 -38.51 6.84
CA TYR A 275 -9.48 -38.92 8.14
C TYR A 275 -8.32 -39.90 7.96
N PRO A 276 -7.14 -39.61 8.54
CA PRO A 276 -6.02 -40.53 8.48
C PRO A 276 -6.21 -41.70 9.45
N ILE A 277 -5.43 -42.75 9.21
CA ILE A 277 -5.30 -43.89 10.13
C ILE A 277 -3.96 -43.73 10.86
N ALA A 278 -4.00 -43.46 12.17
CA ALA A 278 -2.84 -43.13 12.99
C ALA A 278 -1.75 -44.22 12.99
N ALA A 279 -2.13 -45.49 12.84
CA ALA A 279 -1.21 -46.63 12.84
C ALA A 279 -0.66 -46.99 11.45
N HIS A 280 -1.03 -46.27 10.38
CA HIS A 280 -0.64 -46.62 9.02
C HIS A 280 0.73 -46.05 8.65
N ILE A 281 1.56 -46.85 7.96
CA ILE A 281 2.95 -46.47 7.60
C ILE A 281 3.02 -45.24 6.67
N SER A 282 1.95 -45.01 5.90
CA SER A 282 1.77 -43.84 5.02
C SER A 282 1.24 -42.59 5.73
N PHE A 283 1.08 -42.65 7.05
CA PHE A 283 0.83 -41.49 7.91
C PHE A 283 2.11 -41.12 8.66
N PRO A 284 3.22 -40.76 7.97
CA PRO A 284 4.41 -40.34 8.66
C PRO A 284 4.09 -39.02 9.38
N VAL A 285 4.46 -38.98 10.65
CA VAL A 285 4.14 -37.91 11.59
C VAL A 285 4.77 -36.55 11.21
N SER A 286 5.61 -36.53 10.18
CA SER A 286 6.25 -35.35 9.57
C SER A 286 5.49 -34.78 8.36
N THR A 287 4.39 -35.41 7.90
CA THR A 287 3.66 -34.90 6.72
C THR A 287 2.91 -33.62 7.02
N SER A 288 3.34 -32.53 6.39
CA SER A 288 2.74 -31.19 6.53
C SER A 288 1.23 -31.12 6.24
N SER A 289 0.68 -32.10 5.51
CA SER A 289 -0.72 -32.14 5.10
C SER A 289 -1.70 -32.20 6.28
N TRP A 290 -1.32 -32.82 7.40
CA TRP A 290 -2.18 -33.01 8.59
C TRP A 290 -1.80 -32.12 9.75
N ARG A 291 -0.87 -31.18 9.53
CA ARG A 291 -0.44 -30.25 10.57
C ARG A 291 -1.55 -29.23 10.85
N LEU A 292 -1.96 -29.20 12.10
CA LEU A 292 -2.92 -28.22 12.61
C LEU A 292 -2.15 -27.09 13.32
N GLU A 293 -2.65 -25.88 13.20
CA GLU A 293 -2.17 -24.74 13.97
C GLU A 293 -2.62 -24.88 15.44
N VAL A 294 -1.70 -24.67 16.39
CA VAL A 294 -1.96 -24.92 17.82
C VAL A 294 -3.06 -24.02 18.38
N ALA A 295 -3.06 -22.74 18.00
CA ALA A 295 -3.99 -21.75 18.56
C ALA A 295 -5.40 -21.86 17.95
N THR A 296 -5.50 -22.16 16.66
CA THR A 296 -6.78 -22.10 15.93
C THR A 296 -7.35 -23.47 15.58
N THR A 297 -6.55 -24.54 15.68
CA THR A 297 -6.84 -25.92 15.23
C THR A 297 -7.26 -26.01 13.75
N ARG A 298 -6.81 -25.04 12.94
CA ARG A 298 -7.04 -25.02 11.49
C ARG A 298 -5.94 -25.78 10.76
N LEU A 299 -6.26 -26.29 9.57
CA LEU A 299 -5.25 -26.86 8.69
C LEU A 299 -4.30 -25.76 8.21
N HIS A 300 -3.01 -26.06 8.22
CA HIS A 300 -2.02 -25.16 7.64
C HIS A 300 -2.24 -25.05 6.12
N GLN A 301 -2.60 -23.86 5.64
CA GLN A 301 -2.77 -23.56 4.22
C GLN A 301 -1.49 -22.94 3.68
N ARG A 302 -1.10 -23.33 2.45
CA ARG A 302 0.04 -22.74 1.76
C ARG A 302 -0.45 -21.63 0.84
N ALA A 303 0.16 -20.45 0.88
CA ALA A 303 -0.17 -19.27 0.05
C ALA A 303 -1.46 -18.52 0.42
N HIS A 304 -1.50 -17.24 0.08
CA HIS A 304 -2.61 -16.33 0.31
C HIS A 304 -3.62 -16.40 -0.86
N LEU A 305 -4.34 -17.52 -0.97
CA LEU A 305 -5.35 -17.75 -2.01
C LEU A 305 -6.77 -17.71 -1.43
N PRO A 306 -7.80 -17.44 -2.25
CA PRO A 306 -9.18 -17.37 -1.79
C PRO A 306 -9.75 -18.77 -1.54
N TYR A 307 -9.35 -19.38 -0.42
CA TYR A 307 -9.83 -20.70 0.04
C TYR A 307 -11.30 -20.69 0.45
N LYS A 308 -11.94 -21.87 0.36
CA LYS A 308 -13.29 -22.07 0.88
C LYS A 308 -13.30 -21.88 2.40
N SER A 309 -14.40 -21.32 2.92
CA SER A 309 -14.60 -21.07 4.35
C SER A 309 -14.42 -22.32 5.22
N GLU A 310 -14.77 -23.49 4.69
CA GLU A 310 -14.60 -24.80 5.33
C GLU A 310 -13.15 -25.10 5.74
N LEU A 311 -12.17 -24.63 4.95
CA LEU A 311 -10.75 -24.82 5.23
C LEU A 311 -10.24 -23.88 6.33
N PHE A 312 -10.99 -22.82 6.63
CA PHE A 312 -10.72 -21.91 7.75
C PHE A 312 -11.46 -22.30 9.04
N ALA A 313 -12.31 -23.33 8.99
CA ALA A 313 -12.97 -23.84 10.18
C ALA A 313 -11.99 -24.65 11.06
N PRO A 314 -12.12 -24.57 12.39
CA PRO A 314 -11.45 -25.49 13.32
C PRO A 314 -11.74 -26.95 12.95
N GLN A 315 -10.71 -27.80 12.88
CA GLN A 315 -10.85 -29.19 12.45
C GLN A 315 -11.11 -30.13 13.63
N SER A 316 -12.18 -29.86 14.39
CA SER A 316 -12.55 -30.60 15.60
C SER A 316 -12.85 -32.07 15.30
N SER A 317 -13.52 -32.36 14.19
CA SER A 317 -13.89 -33.73 13.79
C SER A 317 -12.66 -34.58 13.47
N LEU A 318 -11.62 -33.99 12.86
CA LEU A 318 -10.36 -34.65 12.59
C LEU A 318 -9.63 -35.00 13.89
N LEU A 319 -9.52 -34.03 14.80
CA LEU A 319 -8.89 -34.21 16.11
C LEU A 319 -9.61 -35.29 16.94
N TYR A 320 -10.94 -35.24 16.97
CA TYR A 320 -11.78 -36.22 17.66
C TYR A 320 -11.58 -37.64 17.11
N THR A 321 -11.54 -37.78 15.79
CA THR A 321 -11.34 -39.09 15.14
C THR A 321 -9.96 -39.66 15.43
N LEU A 322 -8.92 -38.82 15.41
CA LEU A 322 -7.56 -39.22 15.78
C LEU A 322 -7.45 -39.65 17.24
N LEU A 323 -8.07 -38.91 18.17
CA LEU A 323 -8.06 -39.25 19.60
C LEU A 323 -8.75 -40.57 19.92
N ARG A 324 -9.74 -40.98 19.12
CA ARG A 324 -10.43 -42.26 19.27
C ARG A 324 -9.65 -43.46 18.73
N GLN A 325 -8.64 -43.24 17.90
CA GLN A 325 -7.85 -44.32 17.32
C GLN A 325 -6.81 -44.86 18.32
N PRO A 326 -6.51 -46.18 18.29
CA PRO A 326 -5.40 -46.74 19.05
C PRO A 326 -4.08 -46.04 18.67
N ARG A 327 -3.28 -45.61 19.65
CA ARG A 327 -2.02 -44.83 19.48
C ARG A 327 -2.19 -43.42 18.87
N GLY A 328 -3.41 -42.89 18.78
CA GLY A 328 -3.65 -41.55 18.25
C GLY A 328 -3.01 -40.42 19.07
N LYS A 329 -2.92 -40.58 20.40
CA LYS A 329 -2.28 -39.61 21.31
C LYS A 329 -0.80 -39.39 21.01
N ASP A 330 -0.08 -40.46 20.66
CA ASP A 330 1.34 -40.44 20.34
C ASP A 330 1.61 -39.75 18.99
N THR A 331 0.60 -39.70 18.12
CA THR A 331 0.71 -39.07 16.81
C THR A 331 0.45 -37.57 16.86
N LEU A 332 -0.42 -37.14 17.78
CA LEU A 332 -0.70 -35.73 18.05
C LEU A 332 0.47 -35.04 18.77
N SER A 333 1.15 -35.71 19.70
CA SER A 333 2.28 -35.14 20.45
C SER A 333 3.45 -34.70 19.56
N VAL A 334 3.59 -35.27 18.36
CA VAL A 334 4.62 -34.90 17.38
C VAL A 334 4.14 -33.83 16.39
N GLY A 335 2.84 -33.80 16.05
CA GLY A 335 2.24 -32.75 15.21
C GLY A 335 2.17 -31.37 15.88
N TYR A 336 2.19 -31.36 17.22
CA TYR A 336 2.26 -30.18 18.08
C TYR A 336 3.70 -29.87 18.56
N ARG A 337 4.75 -30.32 17.86
CA ARG A 337 6.12 -29.91 18.22
C ARG A 337 6.31 -28.40 18.05
N PHE A 338 6.77 -27.81 19.15
CA PHE A 338 7.20 -26.42 19.36
C PHE A 338 8.09 -25.87 18.25
#